data_AF-A0A540VEF6-F1
#
_entry.id   AF-A0A540VEF6-F1
#
_cell.length_a   1.000
_cell.length_b   1.000
_cell.length_c   1.000
_cell.angle_alpha   90.00
_cell.angle_beta   90.00
_cell.angle_gamma   90.00
#
_symmetry.space_group_name_H-M   'P 1'
#
loop_
_entity.id
_entity.type
_entity.pdbx_description
1 polymer ?
#
loop_
_entity_poly.entity_id
_entity_poly.type
_entity_poly.pdbx_seq_one_letter_code
_entity_poly.pdbx_strand_id
1 'polypeptide(L)'
;MPTPQMSNNAMKRVLSPDEIPVDVLEKSREWQQRRANFDPAAHSAELYAIFQEILKVPEAEWDSRTSLRPILSRFPKDGKGFYSKPDLIAGYRHLVAEGDLDPDPVLMQRIRMKPMRTQSGVAPVTVLTAPAGCPGKCIFCPDDWRMPKSYIYDEPGCQRAERDGFDPYKQTLGRIRAFESIGHDAAKVELLILGGTWSAYSRDYREWFVRRCFDAMNAAGDPDYQDAATLEEAQRRNVHAAHRNVGLVIETRPDWITPDEIRHLRKLGVTKVQIGVQSLDDEILALNKRGHDVASVRHALGLLRTAGFKLHLHWMPNLYGATPEKDRADFARFFDDPAIRPDELKIYPCSLIAGTELYERWLAGDYRPYSLDELVDLLADIKPTIPPYTRINRLFRDIPAHHIQAGVKLSNLREVVHQELRRRGQRCGCIRCREVKQHTVSEEELELQVYSYDTDLTREHFLHFVTRADSAHPGLIAGFLRLSLPREPGVGSRAFIDEIRDSAMIREVHVYGPALSIGKESMGQAQHRGLGTRLLEAAREISRQAGFKRISVIAATGTQAYYAERGFEPGELYMHAGL
;
A
#
# COMPACT_ATOMS: atom_id res chain seq x y z
N MET A 1 -4.93 50.50 -29.02
CA MET A 1 -5.58 49.94 -27.82
C MET A 1 -5.17 48.48 -27.71
N PRO A 2 -4.26 48.13 -26.78
CA PRO A 2 -3.88 46.75 -26.56
C PRO A 2 -4.89 46.08 -25.61
N THR A 3 -5.37 44.92 -26.04
CA THR A 3 -6.28 44.02 -25.33
C THR A 3 -5.60 43.46 -24.06
N PRO A 4 -6.33 43.23 -22.96
CA PRO A 4 -5.73 42.84 -21.69
C PRO A 4 -5.29 41.37 -21.71
N GLN A 5 -4.07 41.13 -21.23
CA GLN A 5 -3.54 39.82 -20.88
C GLN A 5 -4.46 39.13 -19.86
N MET A 6 -4.98 37.94 -20.21
CA MET A 6 -5.49 37.01 -19.20
C MET A 6 -4.29 36.38 -18.46
N SER A 7 -3.78 37.07 -17.45
CA SER A 7 -2.92 36.50 -16.43
C SER A 7 -3.73 36.29 -15.16
N ASN A 8 -4.16 35.06 -14.91
CA ASN A 8 -4.39 34.58 -13.54
C ASN A 8 -4.49 33.06 -13.55
N ASN A 9 -3.34 32.39 -13.48
CA ASN A 9 -3.28 30.97 -13.19
C ASN A 9 -2.59 30.80 -11.84
N ALA A 10 -3.38 30.96 -10.77
CA ALA A 10 -2.93 30.85 -9.39
C ALA A 10 -2.59 29.38 -9.10
N MET A 11 -1.32 29.10 -8.79
CA MET A 11 -0.93 27.84 -8.16
C MET A 11 -1.85 27.57 -6.95
N LYS A 12 -2.39 26.35 -6.81
CA LYS A 12 -3.00 25.90 -5.55
C LYS A 12 -1.94 26.07 -4.45
N ARG A 13 -2.17 27.01 -3.52
CA ARG A 13 -1.26 27.40 -2.44
C ARG A 13 -0.99 26.21 -1.49
N VAL A 14 0.20 26.19 -0.89
CA VAL A 14 0.57 25.23 0.17
C VAL A 14 -0.15 25.63 1.45
N LEU A 15 -0.93 24.71 2.04
CA LEU A 15 -1.75 24.98 3.22
C LEU A 15 -0.93 24.89 4.52
N SER A 16 -1.12 25.85 5.43
CA SER A 16 -0.83 25.70 6.85
C SER A 16 -2.01 25.02 7.59
N PRO A 17 -1.80 24.47 8.80
CA PRO A 17 -2.89 23.87 9.60
C PRO A 17 -4.09 24.80 9.85
N ASP A 18 -3.86 26.12 9.91
CA ASP A 18 -4.90 27.12 10.17
C ASP A 18 -5.67 27.54 8.90
N GLU A 19 -5.20 27.11 7.72
CA GLU A 19 -5.80 27.41 6.41
C GLU A 19 -6.71 26.28 5.89
N ILE A 20 -7.03 25.30 6.74
CA ILE A 20 -8.01 24.27 6.44
C ILE A 20 -9.36 24.96 6.18
N PRO A 21 -10.00 24.76 5.01
CA PRO A 21 -11.25 25.45 4.67
C PRO A 21 -12.33 25.29 5.76
N VAL A 22 -13.01 26.37 6.12
CA VAL A 22 -14.01 26.36 7.21
C VAL A 22 -15.20 25.44 6.88
N ASP A 23 -15.56 25.32 5.60
CA ASP A 23 -16.60 24.42 5.09
C ASP A 23 -16.24 22.93 5.29
N VAL A 24 -14.94 22.60 5.29
CA VAL A 24 -14.42 21.28 5.62
C VAL A 24 -14.62 20.96 7.12
N LEU A 25 -14.44 21.96 8.00
CA LEU A 25 -14.66 21.83 9.44
C LEU A 25 -16.17 21.78 9.81
N GLU A 26 -17.00 22.51 9.07
CA GLU A 26 -18.46 22.60 9.27
C GLU A 26 -19.20 21.34 8.80
N LYS A 27 -18.90 20.83 7.59
CA LYS A 27 -19.44 19.53 7.11
C LYS A 27 -19.09 18.38 8.06
N SER A 28 -17.91 18.48 8.69
CA SER A 28 -17.41 17.55 9.70
C SER A 28 -18.26 17.51 10.98
N ARG A 29 -18.94 18.61 11.36
CA ARG A 29 -19.86 18.69 12.50
C ARG A 29 -21.28 18.25 12.14
N GLU A 30 -21.77 18.64 10.96
CA GLU A 30 -23.08 18.18 10.45
C GLU A 30 -23.15 16.66 10.27
N TRP A 31 -22.01 16.03 9.95
CA TRP A 31 -21.94 14.58 9.76
C TRP A 31 -21.94 13.77 11.07
N GLN A 32 -21.43 14.32 12.19
CA GLN A 32 -21.54 13.67 13.51
C GLN A 32 -23.00 13.44 13.91
N GLN A 33 -23.93 14.26 13.42
CA GLN A 33 -25.36 14.16 13.69
C GLN A 33 -26.11 13.16 12.80
N ARG A 34 -25.53 12.72 11.66
CA ARG A 34 -26.22 11.87 10.65
C ARG A 34 -25.91 10.38 10.72
N ARG A 35 -25.11 9.94 11.69
CA ARG A 35 -24.70 8.53 11.84
C ARG A 35 -25.78 7.74 12.58
N ALA A 36 -26.84 7.36 11.87
CA ALA A 36 -27.75 6.32 12.34
C ALA A 36 -26.97 4.99 12.42
N ASN A 37 -26.56 4.59 13.62
CA ASN A 37 -25.96 3.29 13.86
C ASN A 37 -27.07 2.23 13.74
N PHE A 38 -26.81 1.14 13.01
CA PHE A 38 -27.57 -0.09 13.18
C PHE A 38 -27.40 -0.55 14.63
N ASP A 39 -28.50 -0.74 15.35
CA ASP A 39 -28.51 -1.19 16.73
C ASP A 39 -28.66 -2.72 16.77
N PRO A 40 -27.58 -3.49 16.98
CA PRO A 40 -27.67 -4.95 16.99
C PRO A 40 -28.57 -5.47 18.12
N ALA A 41 -28.71 -4.75 19.24
CA ALA A 41 -29.54 -5.17 20.36
C ALA A 41 -31.03 -5.19 20.00
N ALA A 42 -31.47 -4.22 19.18
CA ALA A 42 -32.84 -4.16 18.67
C ALA A 42 -33.19 -5.28 17.68
N HIS A 43 -32.20 -6.06 17.22
CA HIS A 43 -32.35 -7.11 16.21
C HIS A 43 -31.78 -8.47 16.66
N SER A 44 -31.49 -8.65 17.96
CA SER A 44 -30.80 -9.83 18.48
C SER A 44 -31.52 -11.15 18.17
N ALA A 45 -32.85 -11.17 18.27
CA ALA A 45 -33.64 -12.38 18.03
C ALA A 45 -33.60 -12.81 16.55
N GLU A 46 -33.80 -11.87 15.63
CA GLU A 46 -33.73 -12.14 14.18
C GLU A 46 -32.32 -12.51 13.75
N LEU A 47 -31.30 -11.83 14.28
CA LEU A 47 -29.90 -12.12 13.98
C LEU A 47 -29.49 -13.51 14.47
N TYR A 48 -29.90 -13.90 15.68
CA TYR A 48 -29.67 -15.25 16.20
C TYR A 48 -30.31 -16.31 15.30
N ALA A 49 -31.57 -16.12 14.89
CA ALA A 49 -32.25 -17.03 13.98
C ALA A 49 -31.55 -17.14 12.62
N ILE A 50 -31.07 -16.02 12.06
CA ILE A 50 -30.26 -16.00 10.83
C ILE A 50 -28.99 -16.84 11.02
N PHE A 51 -28.28 -16.68 12.14
CA PHE A 51 -27.03 -17.42 12.39
C PHE A 51 -27.25 -18.92 12.54
N GLN A 52 -28.33 -19.34 13.19
CA GLN A 52 -28.69 -20.76 13.28
C GLN A 52 -29.00 -21.35 11.89
N GLU A 53 -29.73 -20.63 11.04
CA GLU A 53 -29.99 -21.07 9.67
C GLU A 53 -28.71 -21.14 8.82
N ILE A 54 -27.76 -20.23 9.05
CA ILE A 54 -26.44 -20.29 8.39
C ILE A 54 -25.67 -21.52 8.83
N LEU A 55 -25.66 -21.86 10.13
CA LEU A 55 -24.93 -23.01 10.67
C LEU A 55 -25.52 -24.36 10.23
N LYS A 56 -26.82 -24.44 9.98
CA LYS A 56 -27.49 -25.65 9.49
C LYS A 56 -27.05 -26.11 8.09
N VAL A 57 -26.49 -25.22 7.27
CA VAL A 57 -26.04 -25.58 5.91
C VAL A 57 -24.73 -26.39 6.00
N PRO A 58 -24.67 -27.62 5.46
CA PRO A 58 -23.43 -28.41 5.43
C PRO A 58 -22.30 -27.67 4.71
N GLU A 59 -21.05 -27.84 5.16
CA GLU A 59 -19.90 -27.15 4.57
C GLU A 59 -19.71 -27.46 3.08
N ALA A 60 -19.95 -28.72 2.68
CA ALA A 60 -19.86 -29.16 1.29
C ALA A 60 -20.88 -28.48 0.35
N GLU A 61 -21.96 -27.92 0.90
CA GLU A 61 -23.06 -27.29 0.16
C GLU A 61 -23.01 -25.75 0.23
N TRP A 62 -22.07 -25.19 0.99
CA TRP A 62 -21.98 -23.75 1.19
C TRP A 62 -21.27 -23.05 0.03
N ASP A 63 -22.02 -22.28 -0.76
CA ASP A 63 -21.48 -21.34 -1.74
C ASP A 63 -21.53 -19.90 -1.20
N SER A 64 -20.34 -19.35 -0.97
CA SER A 64 -20.09 -17.97 -0.53
C SER A 64 -20.75 -16.83 -1.34
N ARG A 65 -21.24 -17.08 -2.56
CA ARG A 65 -21.92 -16.12 -3.44
C ARG A 65 -23.44 -16.28 -3.41
N THR A 66 -23.96 -17.50 -3.23
CA THR A 66 -25.38 -17.79 -3.43
C THR A 66 -26.10 -18.25 -2.17
N SER A 67 -25.43 -18.87 -1.19
CA SER A 67 -26.09 -19.48 -0.03
C SER A 67 -26.67 -18.48 0.97
N LEU A 68 -26.11 -17.26 1.07
CA LEU A 68 -26.53 -16.30 2.10
C LEU A 68 -27.85 -15.59 1.76
N ARG A 69 -28.08 -15.26 0.48
CA ARG A 69 -29.24 -14.46 0.06
C ARG A 69 -30.59 -15.16 0.31
N PRO A 70 -30.76 -16.48 0.04
CA PRO A 70 -31.99 -17.21 0.38
C PRO A 70 -32.28 -17.20 1.88
N ILE A 71 -31.26 -17.32 2.72
CA ILE A 71 -31.42 -17.29 4.19
C ILE A 71 -31.92 -15.91 4.61
N LEU A 72 -31.24 -14.84 4.19
CA LEU A 72 -31.62 -13.46 4.53
C LEU A 72 -33.02 -13.08 4.04
N SER A 73 -33.51 -13.70 2.97
CA SER A 73 -34.86 -13.43 2.47
C SER A 73 -35.98 -13.93 3.39
N ARG A 74 -35.67 -14.84 4.31
CA ARG A 74 -36.61 -15.32 5.34
C ARG A 74 -36.69 -14.37 6.54
N PHE A 75 -35.73 -13.45 6.68
CA PHE A 75 -35.59 -12.55 7.82
C PHE A 75 -35.38 -11.10 7.34
N PRO A 76 -36.45 -10.40 6.91
CA PRO A 76 -36.34 -9.05 6.40
C PRO A 76 -36.03 -8.04 7.52
N LYS A 77 -35.01 -7.19 7.32
CA LYS A 77 -34.63 -6.14 8.26
C LYS A 77 -35.74 -5.08 8.35
N ASP A 78 -36.26 -4.78 9.53
CA ASP A 78 -37.37 -3.82 9.72
C ASP A 78 -38.60 -4.08 8.82
N GLY A 79 -38.83 -5.35 8.45
CA GLY A 79 -39.89 -5.74 7.52
C GLY A 79 -39.63 -5.38 6.04
N LYS A 80 -38.46 -4.82 5.68
CA LYS A 80 -38.08 -4.48 4.30
C LYS A 80 -36.58 -4.61 4.01
N GLY A 81 -36.24 -5.31 2.94
CA GLY A 81 -34.84 -5.48 2.52
C GLY A 81 -34.09 -6.54 3.35
N PHE A 82 -32.76 -6.59 3.19
CA PHE A 82 -31.92 -7.62 3.81
C PHE A 82 -30.97 -7.00 4.83
N TYR A 83 -30.66 -7.75 5.90
CA TYR A 83 -29.49 -7.46 6.72
C TYR A 83 -28.24 -7.47 5.85
N SER A 84 -27.49 -6.38 5.88
CA SER A 84 -26.21 -6.29 5.19
C SER A 84 -25.16 -7.13 5.94
N LYS A 85 -24.07 -7.53 5.27
CA LYS A 85 -22.97 -8.24 5.96
C LYS A 85 -22.42 -7.47 7.18
N PRO A 86 -22.26 -6.13 7.13
CA PRO A 86 -21.95 -5.33 8.32
C PRO A 86 -22.97 -5.48 9.45
N ASP A 87 -24.27 -5.51 9.15
CA ASP A 87 -25.32 -5.73 10.16
C ASP A 87 -25.18 -7.11 10.81
N LEU A 88 -24.94 -8.15 10.00
CA LEU A 88 -24.70 -9.52 10.47
C LEU A 88 -23.45 -9.61 11.36
N ILE A 89 -22.37 -8.93 11.01
CA ILE A 89 -21.13 -8.95 11.80
C ILE A 89 -21.31 -8.18 13.11
N ALA A 90 -22.01 -7.04 13.08
CA ALA A 90 -22.36 -6.29 14.28
C ALA A 90 -23.24 -7.15 15.22
N GLY A 91 -24.25 -7.83 14.67
CA GLY A 91 -25.08 -8.77 15.40
C GLY A 91 -24.30 -9.93 16.01
N TYR A 92 -23.44 -10.58 15.23
CA TYR A 92 -22.61 -11.68 15.72
C TYR A 92 -21.72 -11.26 16.88
N ARG A 93 -21.03 -10.11 16.76
CA ARG A 93 -20.16 -9.59 17.83
C ARG A 93 -20.95 -9.26 19.09
N HIS A 94 -22.14 -8.67 18.95
CA HIS A 94 -23.01 -8.37 20.07
C HIS A 94 -23.47 -9.66 20.78
N LEU A 95 -24.03 -10.62 20.06
CA LEU A 95 -24.51 -11.89 20.66
C LEU A 95 -23.38 -12.69 21.31
N VAL A 96 -22.17 -12.69 20.73
CA VAL A 96 -21.00 -13.31 21.36
C VAL A 96 -20.58 -12.58 22.64
N ALA A 97 -20.62 -11.24 22.64
CA ALA A 97 -20.26 -10.45 23.82
C ALA A 97 -21.27 -10.62 24.97
N GLU A 98 -22.56 -10.75 24.66
CA GLU A 98 -23.63 -11.02 25.64
C GLU A 98 -23.68 -12.50 26.09
N GLY A 99 -22.97 -13.40 25.39
CA GLY A 99 -22.95 -14.83 25.69
C GLY A 99 -24.14 -15.61 25.10
N ASP A 100 -24.95 -14.98 24.25
CA ASP A 100 -26.09 -15.59 23.56
C ASP A 100 -25.67 -16.47 22.37
N LEU A 101 -24.43 -16.35 21.90
CA LEU A 101 -23.87 -17.13 20.80
C LEU A 101 -22.42 -17.53 21.09
N ASP A 102 -22.10 -18.81 20.94
CA ASP A 102 -20.72 -19.28 21.04
C ASP A 102 -19.88 -18.78 19.84
N PRO A 103 -18.61 -18.39 20.04
CA PRO A 103 -17.72 -18.03 18.95
C PRO A 103 -17.53 -19.19 17.96
N ASP A 104 -18.03 -19.05 16.74
CA ASP A 104 -17.94 -20.06 15.68
C ASP A 104 -17.13 -19.54 14.47
N PRO A 105 -15.93 -20.12 14.19
CA PRO A 105 -15.08 -19.73 13.07
C PRO A 105 -15.74 -19.92 11.69
N VAL A 106 -16.57 -20.95 11.53
CA VAL A 106 -17.27 -21.26 10.29
C VAL A 106 -18.35 -20.22 10.04
N LEU A 107 -19.15 -19.88 11.05
CA LEU A 107 -20.15 -18.82 10.97
C LEU A 107 -19.51 -17.49 10.59
N MET A 108 -18.43 -17.09 11.28
CA MET A 108 -17.67 -15.88 10.97
C MET A 108 -17.18 -15.90 9.52
N GLN A 109 -16.62 -17.01 9.03
CA GLN A 109 -16.19 -17.14 7.63
C GLN A 109 -17.33 -16.97 6.63
N ARG A 110 -18.54 -17.45 6.96
CA ARG A 110 -19.73 -17.42 6.10
C ARG A 110 -20.37 -16.03 6.01
N ILE A 111 -20.41 -15.27 7.12
CA ILE A 111 -20.99 -13.92 7.17
C ILE A 111 -20.01 -12.82 6.76
N ARG A 112 -18.70 -13.10 6.78
CA ARG A 112 -17.65 -12.19 6.30
C ARG A 112 -17.83 -11.85 4.82
N MET A 113 -17.50 -10.63 4.42
CA MET A 113 -17.32 -10.32 2.99
C MET A 113 -16.16 -11.16 2.44
N LYS A 114 -16.26 -11.64 1.18
CA LYS A 114 -15.10 -12.29 0.54
C LYS A 114 -13.90 -11.36 0.69
N PRO A 115 -12.69 -11.88 0.98
CA PRO A 115 -11.55 -11.03 1.26
C PRO A 115 -11.34 -10.01 0.13
N MET A 116 -11.66 -8.75 0.37
CA MET A 116 -11.20 -7.68 -0.50
C MET A 116 -9.72 -7.45 -0.19
N ARG A 117 -8.86 -8.23 -0.86
CA ARG A 117 -7.42 -7.96 -1.02
C ARG A 117 -6.58 -7.72 0.25
N THR A 118 -6.85 -8.35 1.39
CA THR A 118 -5.88 -8.38 2.51
C THR A 118 -5.41 -9.80 2.81
N GLN A 119 -4.73 -10.43 1.83
CA GLN A 119 -4.14 -11.77 1.95
C GLN A 119 -2.96 -11.82 2.95
N SER A 120 -2.40 -10.67 3.34
CA SER A 120 -1.23 -10.55 4.21
C SER A 120 -1.53 -10.49 5.70
N GLY A 121 -2.80 -10.44 6.12
CA GLY A 121 -3.16 -10.11 7.51
C GLY A 121 -2.76 -8.68 7.92
N VAL A 122 -2.57 -7.79 6.94
CA VAL A 122 -2.31 -6.36 7.12
C VAL A 122 -3.41 -5.58 6.41
N ALA A 123 -4.03 -4.63 7.12
CA ALA A 123 -5.07 -3.75 6.62
C ALA A 123 -4.44 -2.52 5.92
N PRO A 124 -4.61 -2.34 4.59
CA PRO A 124 -4.16 -1.15 3.89
C PRO A 124 -5.17 -0.02 4.14
N VAL A 125 -4.79 0.90 5.02
CA VAL A 125 -5.57 2.09 5.34
C VAL A 125 -5.08 3.23 4.46
N THR A 126 -5.91 3.61 3.49
CA THR A 126 -5.60 4.70 2.54
C THR A 126 -6.32 5.96 2.97
N VAL A 127 -5.57 7.03 3.17
CA VAL A 127 -6.05 8.38 3.50
C VAL A 127 -5.52 9.37 2.46
N LEU A 128 -6.28 10.44 2.19
CA LEU A 128 -5.86 11.49 1.27
C LEU A 128 -5.60 12.80 2.02
N THR A 129 -4.55 13.49 1.62
CA THR A 129 -4.29 14.87 2.07
C THR A 129 -5.33 15.83 1.52
N ALA A 130 -5.46 17.00 2.15
CA ALA A 130 -6.31 18.06 1.63
C ALA A 130 -5.81 18.56 0.26
N PRO A 131 -6.70 19.06 -0.61
CA PRO A 131 -6.31 19.64 -1.90
C PRO A 131 -5.29 20.77 -1.71
N ALA A 132 -4.03 20.52 -2.07
CA ALA A 132 -2.99 21.54 -2.08
C ALA A 132 -1.91 21.21 -3.12
N GLY A 133 -1.14 22.25 -3.46
CA GLY A 133 -0.24 22.35 -4.60
C GLY A 133 0.70 21.18 -4.87
N CYS A 134 0.42 20.44 -5.94
CA CYS A 134 1.48 19.80 -6.70
C CYS A 134 2.09 20.84 -7.66
N PRO A 135 3.41 21.05 -7.67
CA PRO A 135 4.07 21.96 -8.63
C PRO A 135 4.12 21.40 -10.06
N GLY A 136 3.69 20.15 -10.25
CA GLY A 136 3.71 19.48 -11.55
C GLY A 136 2.69 20.05 -12.52
N LYS A 137 3.12 20.26 -13.77
CA LYS A 137 2.29 20.73 -14.89
C LYS A 137 1.97 19.60 -15.87
N CYS A 138 1.90 18.37 -15.37
CA CYS A 138 1.80 17.16 -16.18
C CYS A 138 0.53 17.21 -17.03
N ILE A 139 0.68 16.95 -18.33
CA ILE A 139 -0.41 17.15 -19.30
C ILE A 139 -1.58 16.17 -19.12
N PHE A 140 -1.35 15.04 -18.47
CA PHE A 140 -2.33 13.97 -18.24
C PHE A 140 -2.95 13.99 -16.84
N CYS A 141 -2.43 14.80 -15.92
CA CYS A 141 -2.91 14.80 -14.54
C CYS A 141 -4.22 15.60 -14.44
N PRO A 142 -5.35 14.99 -14.01
CA PRO A 142 -6.54 15.76 -13.69
C PRO A 142 -6.28 16.73 -12.52
N ASP A 143 -7.02 17.83 -12.51
CA ASP A 143 -6.91 18.88 -11.49
C ASP A 143 -8.28 19.29 -10.97
N ASP A 144 -9.03 18.32 -10.46
CA ASP A 144 -10.29 18.60 -9.79
C ASP A 144 -10.02 19.55 -8.61
N TRP A 145 -10.77 20.65 -8.52
CA TRP A 145 -10.58 21.65 -7.49
C TRP A 145 -10.86 21.10 -6.07
N ARG A 146 -11.69 20.05 -5.97
CA ARG A 146 -12.05 19.39 -4.71
C ARG A 146 -11.04 18.36 -4.24
N MET A 147 -10.08 18.00 -5.09
CA MET A 147 -9.16 16.90 -4.83
C MET A 147 -7.70 17.34 -4.93
N PRO A 148 -6.77 16.59 -4.28
CA PRO A 148 -5.36 16.69 -4.57
C PRO A 148 -5.08 16.45 -6.06
N LYS A 149 -4.03 17.06 -6.60
CA LYS A 149 -3.63 16.90 -8.00
C LYS A 149 -3.54 15.42 -8.37
N SER A 150 -3.98 15.10 -9.58
CA SER A 150 -4.07 13.75 -10.15
C SER A 150 -5.26 12.93 -9.69
N TYR A 151 -6.03 13.34 -8.68
CA TYR A 151 -7.20 12.60 -8.18
C TYR A 151 -8.51 13.21 -8.68
N ILE A 152 -9.53 12.36 -8.83
CA ILE A 152 -10.88 12.75 -9.25
C ILE A 152 -11.85 12.44 -8.11
N TYR A 153 -12.80 13.35 -7.85
CA TYR A 153 -13.72 13.25 -6.72
C TYR A 153 -14.48 11.93 -6.62
N ASP A 154 -14.82 11.34 -7.77
CA ASP A 154 -15.65 10.15 -7.86
C ASP A 154 -14.86 8.84 -7.66
N GLU A 155 -13.54 8.93 -7.44
CA GLU A 155 -12.77 7.79 -6.98
C GLU A 155 -13.22 7.38 -5.56
N PRO A 156 -13.44 6.09 -5.24
CA PRO A 156 -13.97 5.68 -3.94
C PRO A 156 -13.14 6.16 -2.74
N GLY A 157 -11.82 6.32 -2.90
CA GLY A 157 -10.95 6.89 -1.87
C GLY A 157 -11.18 8.39 -1.66
N CYS A 158 -11.36 9.12 -2.76
CA CYS A 158 -11.63 10.55 -2.79
C CYS A 158 -12.99 10.89 -2.18
N GLN A 159 -14.04 10.17 -2.55
CA GLN A 159 -15.38 10.36 -1.96
C GLN A 159 -15.36 10.21 -0.43
N ARG A 160 -14.59 9.24 0.09
CA ARG A 160 -14.44 9.05 1.54
C ARG A 160 -13.65 10.20 2.17
N ALA A 161 -12.55 10.60 1.56
CA ALA A 161 -11.73 11.70 2.06
C ALA A 161 -12.50 13.01 2.09
N GLU A 162 -13.20 13.36 1.01
CA GLU A 162 -14.02 14.57 0.91
C GLU A 162 -15.16 14.58 1.92
N ARG A 163 -15.87 13.44 2.08
CA ARG A 163 -16.91 13.29 3.09
C ARG A 163 -16.38 13.54 4.51
N ASP A 164 -15.17 13.06 4.78
CA ASP A 164 -14.53 13.21 6.09
C ASP A 164 -13.77 14.55 6.20
N GLY A 165 -13.90 15.46 5.22
CA GLY A 165 -13.24 16.76 5.22
C GLY A 165 -11.71 16.68 5.14
N PHE A 166 -11.17 15.61 4.56
CA PHE A 166 -9.73 15.33 4.57
C PHE A 166 -9.11 15.26 5.99
N ASP A 167 -9.93 15.07 7.04
CA ASP A 167 -9.44 14.91 8.41
C ASP A 167 -8.70 13.57 8.54
N PRO A 168 -7.39 13.58 8.88
CA PRO A 168 -6.58 12.37 8.98
C PRO A 168 -7.08 11.37 10.02
N TYR A 169 -7.59 11.83 11.16
CA TYR A 169 -8.09 10.97 12.22
C TYR A 169 -9.37 10.25 11.75
N LYS A 170 -10.33 11.00 11.20
CA LYS A 170 -11.62 10.46 10.73
C LYS A 170 -11.43 9.46 9.59
N GLN A 171 -10.61 9.81 8.60
CA GLN A 171 -10.32 8.91 7.48
C GLN A 171 -9.68 7.59 7.97
N THR A 172 -8.72 7.68 8.90
CA THR A 172 -8.01 6.51 9.44
C THR A 172 -8.96 5.63 10.24
N LEU A 173 -9.65 6.19 11.25
CA LEU A 173 -10.57 5.44 12.10
C LEU A 173 -11.76 4.88 11.30
N GLY A 174 -12.31 5.67 10.39
CA GLY A 174 -13.40 5.25 9.50
C GLY A 174 -12.99 4.07 8.63
N ARG A 175 -11.74 4.05 8.13
CA ARG A 175 -11.24 2.95 7.31
C ARG A 175 -10.94 1.69 8.13
N ILE A 176 -10.40 1.83 9.34
CA ILE A 176 -10.20 0.70 10.28
C ILE A 176 -11.56 0.06 10.61
N ARG A 177 -12.53 0.86 11.07
CA ARG A 177 -13.89 0.39 11.36
C ARG A 177 -14.56 -0.25 10.16
N ALA A 178 -14.32 0.27 8.95
CA ALA A 178 -14.86 -0.33 7.73
C ALA A 178 -14.25 -1.70 7.40
N PHE A 179 -12.99 -1.99 7.77
CA PHE A 179 -12.43 -3.34 7.66
C PHE A 179 -13.00 -4.26 8.73
N GLU A 180 -13.11 -3.80 9.95
CA GLU A 180 -13.61 -4.59 11.07
C GLU A 180 -15.10 -4.94 10.91
N SER A 181 -15.92 -4.01 10.42
CA SER A 181 -17.34 -4.23 10.17
C SER A 181 -17.60 -5.27 9.08
N ILE A 182 -16.61 -5.52 8.20
CA ILE A 182 -16.67 -6.61 7.22
C ILE A 182 -15.89 -7.85 7.67
N GLY A 183 -15.48 -7.93 8.94
CA GLY A 183 -14.89 -9.08 9.60
C GLY A 183 -13.39 -9.25 9.33
N HIS A 184 -12.72 -8.21 8.84
CA HIS A 184 -11.27 -8.21 8.66
C HIS A 184 -10.53 -7.74 9.90
N ASP A 185 -9.44 -8.43 10.23
CA ASP A 185 -8.49 -8.01 11.24
C ASP A 185 -7.77 -6.73 10.78
N ALA A 186 -7.76 -5.72 11.64
CA ALA A 186 -7.08 -4.45 11.47
C ALA A 186 -6.03 -4.19 12.56
N ALA A 187 -5.57 -5.23 13.27
CA ALA A 187 -4.53 -5.11 14.29
C ALA A 187 -3.17 -4.68 13.71
N LYS A 188 -2.95 -4.94 12.42
CA LYS A 188 -1.78 -4.47 11.66
C LYS A 188 -2.24 -3.57 10.53
N VAL A 189 -1.82 -2.31 10.55
CA VAL A 189 -2.17 -1.29 9.57
C VAL A 189 -0.94 -0.91 8.73
N GLU A 190 -1.05 -1.06 7.41
CA GLU A 190 -0.16 -0.32 6.48
C GLU A 190 -0.91 0.97 6.12
N LEU A 191 -0.39 2.11 6.58
CA LEU A 191 -0.97 3.43 6.31
C LEU A 191 -0.41 3.98 5.01
N LEU A 192 -1.29 4.31 4.07
CA LEU A 192 -0.95 4.91 2.79
C LEU A 192 -1.51 6.33 2.76
N ILE A 193 -0.63 7.32 2.82
CA ILE A 193 -0.97 8.73 2.65
C ILE A 193 -0.78 9.08 1.19
N LEU A 194 -1.90 9.32 0.51
CA LEU A 194 -1.96 9.61 -0.91
C LEU A 194 -2.37 11.06 -1.16
N GLY A 195 -2.08 11.58 -2.34
CA GLY A 195 -2.45 12.93 -2.74
C GLY A 195 -1.53 13.47 -3.83
N GLY A 196 -1.30 14.78 -3.83
CA GLY A 196 -0.35 15.42 -4.73
C GLY A 196 1.10 15.08 -4.37
N THR A 197 1.97 16.08 -4.34
CA THR A 197 3.36 15.88 -3.90
C THR A 197 3.43 16.01 -2.38
N TRP A 198 3.57 14.92 -1.62
CA TRP A 198 3.67 14.96 -0.15
C TRP A 198 4.66 16.02 0.34
N SER A 199 5.84 16.04 -0.26
CA SER A 199 6.93 16.94 0.13
C SER A 199 6.67 18.42 -0.17
N ALA A 200 5.63 18.76 -0.95
CA ALA A 200 5.22 20.14 -1.20
C ALA A 200 4.37 20.74 -0.07
N TYR A 201 3.83 19.91 0.83
CA TYR A 201 3.12 20.39 2.02
C TYR A 201 4.10 20.90 3.09
N SER A 202 3.65 21.84 3.91
CA SER A 202 4.45 22.35 5.04
C SER A 202 4.82 21.21 6.00
N ARG A 203 5.95 21.32 6.71
CA ARG A 203 6.38 20.28 7.68
C ARG A 203 5.38 20.15 8.82
N ASP A 204 4.85 21.27 9.31
CA ASP A 204 3.84 21.29 10.38
C ASP A 204 2.56 20.54 9.98
N TYR A 205 2.06 20.77 8.75
CA TYR A 205 0.91 20.02 8.24
C TYR A 205 1.20 18.52 8.17
N ARG A 206 2.38 18.14 7.66
CA ARG A 206 2.78 16.73 7.53
C ARG A 206 2.90 16.04 8.88
N GLU A 207 3.53 16.67 9.86
CA GLU A 207 3.67 16.15 11.22
C GLU A 207 2.32 16.03 11.92
N TRP A 208 1.49 17.08 11.86
CA TRP A 208 0.12 17.05 12.36
C TRP A 208 -0.69 15.92 11.72
N PHE A 209 -0.63 15.78 10.40
CA PHE A 209 -1.42 14.79 9.66
C PHE A 209 -1.05 13.37 10.09
N VAL A 210 0.25 13.07 10.16
CA VAL A 210 0.75 11.77 10.60
C VAL A 210 0.40 11.52 12.07
N ARG A 211 0.56 12.51 12.97
CA ARG A 211 0.19 12.39 14.39
C ARG A 211 -1.28 12.01 14.54
N ARG A 212 -2.18 12.70 13.84
CA ARG A 212 -3.63 12.43 13.88
C ARG A 212 -4.00 11.05 13.35
N CYS A 213 -3.28 10.54 12.34
CA CYS A 213 -3.45 9.14 11.92
C CYS A 213 -3.02 8.16 13.03
N PHE A 214 -1.91 8.42 13.73
CA PHE A 214 -1.48 7.62 14.87
C PHE A 214 -2.48 7.68 16.03
N ASP A 215 -3.01 8.86 16.35
CA ASP A 215 -4.06 9.00 17.37
C ASP A 215 -5.29 8.15 17.04
N ALA A 216 -5.74 8.12 15.79
CA ALA A 216 -6.86 7.28 15.37
C ALA A 216 -6.59 5.78 15.54
N MET A 217 -5.36 5.34 15.25
CA MET A 217 -4.92 3.95 15.47
C MET A 217 -4.82 3.62 16.96
N ASN A 218 -4.32 4.55 17.78
CA ASN A 218 -4.12 4.38 19.21
C ASN A 218 -5.44 4.39 19.99
N ALA A 219 -6.35 5.29 19.62
CA ALA A 219 -7.67 5.39 20.24
C ALA A 219 -8.48 4.10 20.05
N ALA A 220 -8.33 3.40 18.92
CA ALA A 220 -9.10 2.20 18.61
C ALA A 220 -10.62 2.37 18.78
N GLY A 221 -11.11 3.62 18.64
CA GLY A 221 -12.52 3.97 18.83
C GLY A 221 -12.95 4.27 20.28
N ASP A 222 -12.01 4.28 21.24
CA ASP A 222 -12.21 4.76 22.61
C ASP A 222 -12.57 6.25 22.63
N PRO A 223 -13.77 6.63 23.13
CA PRO A 223 -14.20 8.03 23.20
C PRO A 223 -13.42 8.85 24.24
N ASP A 224 -12.80 8.20 25.24
CA ASP A 224 -12.07 8.86 26.32
C ASP A 224 -10.57 9.00 26.01
N TYR A 225 -10.13 8.52 24.84
CA TYR A 225 -8.74 8.63 24.41
C TYR A 225 -8.31 10.09 24.26
N GLN A 226 -7.27 10.47 24.99
CA GLN A 226 -6.65 11.78 24.88
C GLN A 226 -5.62 11.78 23.75
N ASP A 227 -5.79 12.68 22.78
CA ASP A 227 -4.85 12.89 21.68
C ASP A 227 -3.42 13.14 22.19
N ALA A 228 -2.43 12.62 21.48
CA ALA A 228 -1.03 12.85 21.85
C ALA A 228 -0.64 14.32 21.62
N ALA A 229 0.18 14.88 22.52
CA ALA A 229 0.66 16.25 22.38
C ALA A 229 1.63 16.37 21.20
N THR A 230 2.48 15.35 20.99
CA THR A 230 3.50 15.32 19.94
C THR A 230 3.37 14.07 19.07
N LEU A 231 3.97 14.13 17.87
CA LEU A 231 4.08 12.97 17.00
C LEU A 231 4.86 11.82 17.66
N GLU A 232 5.96 12.13 18.33
CA GLU A 232 6.79 11.14 19.03
C GLU A 232 5.99 10.40 20.11
N GLU A 233 5.16 11.12 20.88
CA GLU A 233 4.28 10.49 21.86
C GLU A 233 3.25 9.57 21.18
N ALA A 234 2.63 10.02 20.08
CA ALA A 234 1.68 9.21 19.31
C ALA A 234 2.33 7.91 18.79
N GLN A 235 3.56 8.01 18.28
CA GLN A 235 4.34 6.87 17.81
C GLN A 235 4.69 5.92 18.95
N ARG A 236 5.18 6.43 20.09
CA ARG A 236 5.51 5.62 21.28
C ARG A 236 4.31 4.82 21.77
N ARG A 237 3.13 5.43 21.83
CA ARG A 237 1.87 4.75 22.17
C ARG A 237 1.53 3.65 21.14
N ASN A 238 1.79 3.91 19.85
CA ASN A 238 1.43 2.97 18.78
C ASN A 238 2.23 1.67 18.74
N VAL A 239 3.43 1.63 19.33
CA VAL A 239 4.26 0.41 19.42
C VAL A 239 3.48 -0.78 19.98
N HIS A 240 2.60 -0.52 20.96
CA HIS A 240 1.79 -1.53 21.66
C HIS A 240 0.28 -1.34 21.48
N ALA A 241 -0.16 -0.47 20.55
CA ALA A 241 -1.58 -0.22 20.31
C ALA A 241 -2.30 -1.45 19.73
N ALA A 242 -3.63 -1.48 19.84
CA ALA A 242 -4.45 -2.51 19.20
C ALA A 242 -4.29 -2.49 17.67
N HIS A 243 -4.30 -1.30 17.06
CA HIS A 243 -4.01 -1.09 15.65
C HIS A 243 -2.59 -0.56 15.47
N ARG A 244 -1.65 -1.44 15.14
CA ARG A 244 -0.24 -1.09 14.99
C ARG A 244 0.08 -0.66 13.58
N ASN A 245 0.77 0.46 13.42
CA ASN A 245 1.33 0.88 12.14
C ASN A 245 2.52 -0.03 11.79
N VAL A 246 2.29 -1.00 10.90
CA VAL A 246 3.34 -1.92 10.42
C VAL A 246 3.98 -1.46 9.11
N GLY A 247 3.59 -0.28 8.63
CA GLY A 247 4.13 0.37 7.46
C GLY A 247 3.49 1.73 7.26
N LEU A 248 4.30 2.70 6.83
CA LEU A 248 3.86 4.03 6.48
C LEU A 248 4.41 4.37 5.10
N VAL A 249 3.48 4.68 4.19
CA VAL A 249 3.74 4.90 2.78
C VAL A 249 3.30 6.30 2.40
N ILE A 250 4.18 7.04 1.73
CA ILE A 250 3.86 8.36 1.14
C ILE A 250 4.13 8.34 -0.37
N GLU A 251 3.48 9.24 -1.11
CA GLU A 251 3.75 9.46 -2.54
C GLU A 251 4.39 10.85 -2.73
N THR A 252 5.50 10.90 -3.47
CA THR A 252 6.17 12.17 -3.78
C THR A 252 6.87 12.12 -5.13
N ARG A 253 7.48 13.24 -5.51
CA ARG A 253 8.23 13.39 -6.74
C ARG A 253 9.73 13.16 -6.48
N PRO A 254 10.49 12.64 -7.47
CA PRO A 254 11.92 12.41 -7.31
C PRO A 254 12.69 13.71 -7.03
N ASP A 255 12.30 14.83 -7.66
CA ASP A 255 12.92 16.16 -7.50
C ASP A 255 12.72 16.80 -6.11
N TRP A 256 12.00 16.14 -5.21
CA TRP A 256 11.78 16.59 -3.82
C TRP A 256 12.53 15.74 -2.79
N ILE A 257 13.31 14.75 -3.23
CA ILE A 257 14.10 13.91 -2.35
C ILE A 257 15.46 14.56 -2.11
N THR A 258 15.64 15.09 -0.90
CA THR A 258 16.89 15.69 -0.42
C THR A 258 17.33 15.02 0.88
N PRO A 259 18.58 15.21 1.32
CA PRO A 259 19.04 14.72 2.61
C PRO A 259 18.13 15.09 3.80
N ASP A 260 17.70 16.35 3.85
CA ASP A 260 16.83 16.84 4.94
C ASP A 260 15.41 16.29 4.84
N GLU A 261 14.89 16.12 3.62
CA GLU A 261 13.59 15.47 3.43
C GLU A 261 13.64 14.02 3.89
N ILE A 262 14.72 13.27 3.58
CA ILE A 262 14.88 11.88 4.03
C ILE A 262 14.87 11.77 5.55
N ARG A 263 15.58 12.65 6.27
CA ARG A 263 15.53 12.69 7.74
C ARG A 263 14.11 12.95 8.23
N HIS A 264 13.43 13.93 7.63
CA HIS A 264 12.07 14.27 8.02
C HIS A 264 11.10 13.11 7.77
N LEU A 265 11.16 12.46 6.61
CA LEU A 265 10.37 11.25 6.32
C LEU A 265 10.63 10.14 7.35
N ARG A 266 11.87 9.96 7.79
CA ARG A 266 12.19 9.00 8.85
C ARG A 266 11.61 9.39 10.20
N LYS A 267 11.68 10.66 10.61
CA LYS A 267 11.03 11.17 11.83
C LYS A 267 9.52 10.93 11.82
N LEU A 268 8.88 11.06 10.65
CA LEU A 268 7.47 10.72 10.47
C LEU A 268 7.15 9.22 10.63
N GLY A 269 8.15 8.34 10.55
CA GLY A 269 7.97 6.89 10.58
C GLY A 269 7.81 6.24 9.21
N VAL A 270 8.08 6.97 8.11
CA VAL A 270 7.90 6.46 6.73
C VAL A 270 8.88 5.33 6.45
N THR A 271 8.38 4.23 5.91
CA THR A 271 9.19 3.02 5.59
C THR A 271 9.19 2.68 4.10
N LYS A 272 8.27 3.26 3.33
CA LYS A 272 8.14 3.07 1.88
C LYS A 272 7.83 4.42 1.23
N VAL A 273 8.54 4.72 0.15
CA VAL A 273 8.28 5.92 -0.65
C VAL A 273 7.83 5.49 -2.03
N GLN A 274 6.72 6.08 -2.47
CA GLN A 274 6.26 5.93 -3.84
C GLN A 274 6.73 7.11 -4.68
N ILE A 275 7.46 6.82 -5.75
CA ILE A 275 8.02 7.84 -6.64
C ILE A 275 7.30 7.79 -7.98
N GLY A 276 6.72 8.93 -8.36
CA GLY A 276 6.10 9.12 -9.66
C GLY A 276 7.10 9.26 -10.80
N VAL A 277 7.80 8.19 -11.17
CA VAL A 277 8.76 8.15 -12.30
C VAL A 277 8.05 8.34 -13.63
N GLN A 278 6.98 7.56 -13.83
CA GLN A 278 6.14 7.47 -15.03
C GLN A 278 6.85 6.94 -16.27
N SER A 279 8.03 7.45 -16.61
CA SER A 279 8.88 6.93 -17.69
C SER A 279 10.36 7.11 -17.33
N LEU A 280 11.21 6.26 -17.88
CA LEU A 280 12.68 6.40 -17.85
C LEU A 280 13.22 6.90 -19.20
N ASP A 281 12.41 7.67 -19.93
CA ASP A 281 12.77 8.31 -21.18
C ASP A 281 12.59 9.84 -21.08
N ASP A 282 13.70 10.57 -21.11
CA ASP A 282 13.70 12.03 -20.93
C ASP A 282 12.91 12.77 -22.02
N GLU A 283 12.83 12.22 -23.24
CA GLU A 283 11.99 12.79 -24.31
C GLU A 283 10.51 12.71 -23.91
N ILE A 284 10.07 11.54 -23.45
CA ILE A 284 8.69 11.31 -23.00
C ILE A 284 8.38 12.18 -21.77
N LEU A 285 9.29 12.25 -20.80
CA LEU A 285 9.12 13.07 -19.59
C LEU A 285 8.97 14.56 -19.94
N ALA A 286 9.76 15.07 -20.90
CA ALA A 286 9.71 16.44 -21.37
C ALA A 286 8.40 16.74 -22.12
N LEU A 287 8.01 15.89 -23.08
CA LEU A 287 6.74 16.01 -23.82
C LEU A 287 5.52 16.05 -22.89
N ASN A 288 5.57 15.28 -21.80
CA ASN A 288 4.50 15.20 -20.83
C ASN A 288 4.61 16.22 -19.68
N LYS A 289 5.57 17.15 -19.74
CA LYS A 289 5.80 18.24 -18.77
C LYS A 289 5.93 17.75 -17.33
N ARG A 290 6.66 16.64 -17.13
CA ARG A 290 6.80 16.02 -15.79
C ARG A 290 7.56 16.89 -14.80
N GLY A 291 8.54 17.67 -15.29
CA GLY A 291 9.32 18.60 -14.49
C GLY A 291 10.46 17.96 -13.70
N HIS A 292 10.88 16.76 -14.08
CA HIS A 292 12.12 16.08 -13.67
C HIS A 292 12.60 15.20 -14.82
N ASP A 293 13.84 14.73 -14.71
CA ASP A 293 14.52 13.84 -15.65
C ASP A 293 14.92 12.51 -14.97
N VAL A 294 15.46 11.58 -15.77
CA VAL A 294 15.95 10.28 -15.28
C VAL A 294 17.10 10.45 -14.29
N ALA A 295 17.96 11.45 -14.46
CA ALA A 295 19.05 11.73 -13.53
C ALA A 295 18.55 12.06 -12.11
N SER A 296 17.50 12.88 -12.01
CA SER A 296 16.82 13.18 -10.75
C SER A 296 16.21 11.94 -10.11
N VAL A 297 15.65 11.03 -10.93
CA VAL A 297 15.15 9.73 -10.46
C VAL A 297 16.29 8.88 -9.89
N ARG A 298 17.40 8.70 -10.63
CA ARG A 298 18.57 7.94 -10.16
C ARG A 298 19.08 8.48 -8.82
N HIS A 299 19.24 9.79 -8.71
CA HIS A 299 19.70 10.44 -7.49
C HIS A 299 18.75 10.17 -6.30
N ALA A 300 17.45 10.40 -6.49
CA ALA A 300 16.45 10.17 -5.45
C ALA A 300 16.41 8.71 -4.98
N LEU A 301 16.49 7.75 -5.91
CA LEU A 301 16.46 6.32 -5.59
C LEU A 301 17.74 5.86 -4.90
N GLY A 302 18.90 6.37 -5.29
CA GLY A 302 20.17 6.13 -4.60
C GLY A 302 20.08 6.54 -3.13
N LEU A 303 19.61 7.76 -2.85
CA LEU A 303 19.44 8.26 -1.50
C LEU A 303 18.42 7.45 -0.67
N LEU A 304 17.25 7.16 -1.25
CA LEU A 304 16.20 6.38 -0.57
C LEU A 304 16.64 4.95 -0.27
N ARG A 305 17.33 4.28 -1.21
CA ARG A 305 17.81 2.90 -1.06
C ARG A 305 18.80 2.79 0.08
N THR A 306 19.82 3.65 0.11
CA THR A 306 20.85 3.62 1.16
C THR A 306 20.30 4.03 2.52
N ALA A 307 19.17 4.77 2.57
CA ALA A 307 18.42 5.10 3.78
C ALA A 307 17.47 3.98 4.20
N GLY A 308 17.46 2.86 3.48
CA GLY A 308 16.71 1.67 3.82
C GLY A 308 15.26 1.64 3.32
N PHE A 309 14.75 2.70 2.69
CA PHE A 309 13.36 2.74 2.23
C PHE A 309 13.06 1.66 1.20
N LYS A 310 11.83 1.15 1.25
CA LYS A 310 11.25 0.37 0.15
C LYS A 310 10.91 1.30 -1.01
N LEU A 311 11.39 0.97 -2.21
CA LEU A 311 11.22 1.76 -3.42
C LEU A 311 10.03 1.25 -4.23
N HIS A 312 8.98 2.06 -4.28
CA HIS A 312 7.78 1.75 -5.04
C HIS A 312 7.62 2.74 -6.18
N LEU A 313 7.90 2.34 -7.42
CA LEU A 313 7.86 3.29 -8.54
C LEU A 313 6.52 3.21 -9.28
N HIS A 314 6.07 4.33 -9.80
CA HIS A 314 4.94 4.38 -10.72
C HIS A 314 5.50 4.41 -12.14
N TRP A 315 5.02 3.52 -12.99
CA TRP A 315 5.32 3.50 -14.42
C TRP A 315 4.02 3.64 -15.19
N MET A 316 4.03 4.48 -16.22
CA MET A 316 2.87 4.80 -17.05
C MET A 316 3.21 4.57 -18.51
N PRO A 317 2.82 3.42 -19.09
CA PRO A 317 2.83 3.28 -20.54
C PRO A 317 1.73 4.14 -21.17
N ASN A 318 1.74 4.25 -22.50
CA ASN A 318 0.73 4.99 -23.28
C ASN A 318 0.75 6.51 -23.04
N LEU A 319 1.89 7.08 -22.63
CA LEU A 319 2.07 8.54 -22.50
C LEU A 319 2.13 9.23 -23.87
N TYR A 320 1.98 10.56 -23.90
CA TYR A 320 2.13 11.32 -25.14
C TYR A 320 3.55 11.16 -25.71
N GLY A 321 3.67 10.79 -26.99
CA GLY A 321 4.93 10.49 -27.67
C GLY A 321 5.45 9.05 -27.51
N ALA A 322 4.79 8.21 -26.68
CA ALA A 322 5.15 6.80 -26.51
C ALA A 322 4.53 5.91 -27.59
N THR A 323 5.17 4.77 -27.85
CA THR A 323 4.63 3.65 -28.64
C THR A 323 4.80 2.36 -27.83
N PRO A 324 4.08 1.26 -28.14
CA PRO A 324 4.29 -0.01 -27.45
C PRO A 324 5.75 -0.46 -27.45
N GLU A 325 6.50 -0.24 -28.53
CA GLU A 325 7.93 -0.55 -28.64
C GLU A 325 8.78 0.33 -27.73
N LYS A 326 8.52 1.64 -27.70
CA LYS A 326 9.18 2.55 -26.75
C LYS A 326 8.88 2.15 -25.31
N ASP A 327 7.64 1.79 -24.99
CA ASP A 327 7.23 1.36 -23.64
C ASP A 327 7.89 0.03 -23.23
N ARG A 328 8.12 -0.90 -24.16
CA ARG A 328 8.90 -2.14 -23.89
C ARG A 328 10.33 -1.82 -23.51
N ALA A 329 10.98 -0.95 -24.29
CA ALA A 329 12.35 -0.51 -24.02
C ALA A 329 12.43 0.28 -22.71
N ASP A 330 11.47 1.16 -22.46
CA ASP A 330 11.37 1.96 -21.24
C ASP A 330 11.18 1.08 -20.00
N PHE A 331 10.34 0.05 -20.07
CA PHE A 331 10.15 -0.89 -18.97
C PHE A 331 11.42 -1.69 -18.67
N ALA A 332 12.17 -2.11 -19.69
CA ALA A 332 13.45 -2.82 -19.50
C ALA A 332 14.46 -1.98 -18.69
N ARG A 333 14.50 -0.66 -18.92
CA ARG A 333 15.38 0.28 -18.18
C ARG A 333 15.17 0.23 -16.67
N PHE A 334 13.99 -0.13 -16.16
CA PHE A 334 13.77 -0.26 -14.71
C PHE A 334 14.65 -1.32 -14.03
N PHE A 335 15.11 -2.31 -14.79
CA PHE A 335 15.91 -3.43 -14.27
C PHE A 335 17.33 -3.44 -14.84
N ASP A 336 17.52 -2.96 -16.06
CA ASP A 336 18.83 -2.84 -16.69
C ASP A 336 19.67 -1.72 -16.07
N ASP A 337 19.03 -0.63 -15.63
CA ASP A 337 19.70 0.46 -14.94
C ASP A 337 19.95 0.12 -13.46
N PRO A 338 21.21 -0.06 -13.02
CA PRO A 338 21.52 -0.47 -11.65
C PRO A 338 21.11 0.57 -10.60
N ALA A 339 20.96 1.85 -10.95
CA ALA A 339 20.51 2.89 -10.02
C ALA A 339 19.01 2.79 -9.70
N ILE A 340 18.21 2.18 -10.60
CA ILE A 340 16.74 2.22 -10.52
C ILE A 340 16.16 1.01 -9.78
N ARG A 341 16.39 -0.20 -10.28
CA ARG A 341 15.97 -1.52 -9.73
C ARG A 341 14.96 -1.45 -8.57
N PRO A 342 13.65 -1.37 -8.87
CA PRO A 342 12.61 -1.13 -7.87
C PRO A 342 12.19 -2.39 -7.08
N ASP A 343 11.77 -2.20 -5.83
CA ASP A 343 11.18 -3.27 -5.02
C ASP A 343 9.72 -3.52 -5.42
N GLU A 344 8.97 -2.45 -5.71
CA GLU A 344 7.57 -2.51 -6.10
C GLU A 344 7.29 -1.60 -7.30
N LEU A 345 6.32 -1.99 -8.12
CA LEU A 345 5.82 -1.18 -9.23
C LEU A 345 4.29 -1.09 -9.23
N LYS A 346 3.80 0.13 -9.49
CA LYS A 346 2.43 0.41 -9.95
C LYS A 346 2.49 0.68 -11.45
N ILE A 347 1.86 -0.17 -12.23
CA ILE A 347 1.71 0.01 -13.67
C ILE A 347 0.36 0.68 -13.90
N TYR A 348 0.39 1.92 -14.39
CA TYR A 348 -0.78 2.75 -14.64
C TYR A 348 -0.80 3.21 -16.10
N PRO A 349 -1.37 2.41 -17.01
CA PRO A 349 -1.56 2.85 -18.39
C PRO A 349 -2.27 4.20 -18.42
N CYS A 350 -1.73 5.16 -19.17
CA CYS A 350 -2.25 6.52 -19.20
C CYS A 350 -3.72 6.51 -19.63
N SER A 351 -4.57 7.12 -18.80
CA SER A 351 -6.00 7.25 -19.06
C SER A 351 -6.31 8.65 -19.57
N LEU A 352 -7.08 8.75 -20.64
CA LEU A 352 -7.47 10.02 -21.24
C LEU A 352 -8.65 10.64 -20.46
N ILE A 353 -8.39 11.71 -19.70
CA ILE A 353 -9.39 12.38 -18.85
C ILE A 353 -9.73 13.75 -19.42
N ALA A 354 -11.01 14.10 -19.48
CA ALA A 354 -11.48 15.40 -19.95
C ALA A 354 -10.91 16.56 -19.11
N GLY A 355 -10.71 17.72 -19.75
CA GLY A 355 -10.18 18.93 -19.11
C GLY A 355 -8.67 18.89 -18.81
N THR A 356 -7.94 17.93 -19.39
CA THR A 356 -6.47 17.87 -19.34
C THR A 356 -5.86 18.33 -20.66
N GLU A 357 -4.61 18.80 -20.66
CA GLU A 357 -3.91 19.16 -21.91
C GLU A 357 -3.78 17.93 -22.85
N LEU A 358 -3.64 16.72 -22.30
CA LEU A 358 -3.65 15.49 -23.09
C LEU A 358 -4.98 15.30 -23.84
N TYR A 359 -6.10 15.70 -23.24
CA TYR A 359 -7.41 15.65 -23.89
C TYR A 359 -7.50 16.63 -25.07
N GLU A 360 -6.94 17.82 -24.95
CA GLU A 360 -6.87 18.80 -26.05
C GLU A 360 -6.03 18.24 -27.22
N ARG A 361 -4.90 17.59 -26.91
CA ARG A 361 -4.07 16.90 -27.92
C ARG A 361 -4.81 15.77 -28.62
N TRP A 362 -5.63 15.01 -27.89
CA TRP A 362 -6.48 13.97 -28.48
C TRP A 362 -7.53 14.57 -29.41
N LEU A 363 -8.20 15.66 -29.02
CA LEU A 363 -9.16 16.36 -29.88
C LEU A 363 -8.52 16.91 -31.15
N ALA A 364 -7.25 17.33 -31.08
CA ALA A 364 -6.47 17.77 -32.23
C ALA A 364 -6.00 16.61 -33.14
N GLY A 365 -6.12 15.36 -32.69
CA GLY A 365 -5.63 14.17 -33.41
C GLY A 365 -4.16 13.81 -33.15
N ASP A 366 -3.47 14.54 -32.28
CA ASP A 366 -2.03 14.37 -32.00
C ASP A 366 -1.74 13.20 -31.05
N TYR A 367 -2.75 12.72 -30.32
CA TYR A 367 -2.62 11.61 -29.39
C TYR A 367 -3.66 10.53 -29.68
N ARG A 368 -3.21 9.27 -29.77
CA ARG A 368 -4.08 8.10 -29.90
C ARG A 368 -3.78 7.15 -28.73
N PRO A 369 -4.71 6.98 -27.77
CA PRO A 369 -4.57 5.97 -26.73
C PRO A 369 -4.46 4.56 -27.33
N TYR A 370 -3.69 3.69 -26.69
CA TYR A 370 -3.61 2.28 -27.08
C TYR A 370 -4.98 1.60 -27.03
N SER A 371 -5.18 0.69 -27.97
CA SER A 371 -6.24 -0.31 -27.93
C SER A 371 -6.02 -1.31 -26.79
N LEU A 372 -7.05 -2.10 -26.51
CA LEU A 372 -6.94 -3.16 -25.51
C LEU A 372 -5.90 -4.21 -25.91
N ASP A 373 -5.86 -4.61 -27.18
CA ASP A 373 -4.95 -5.65 -27.65
C ASP A 373 -3.49 -5.19 -27.58
N GLU A 374 -3.19 -3.96 -28.01
CA GLU A 374 -1.85 -3.37 -27.87
C GLU A 374 -1.40 -3.33 -26.40
N LEU A 375 -2.29 -2.91 -25.50
CA LEU A 375 -1.96 -2.84 -24.07
C LEU A 375 -1.79 -4.22 -23.43
N VAL A 376 -2.66 -5.18 -23.76
CA VAL A 376 -2.57 -6.56 -23.26
C VAL A 376 -1.30 -7.23 -23.77
N ASP A 377 -0.95 -7.03 -25.03
CA ASP A 377 0.27 -7.55 -25.65
C ASP A 377 1.53 -6.98 -24.97
N LEU A 378 1.61 -5.65 -24.82
CA LEU A 378 2.66 -4.97 -24.07
C LEU A 378 2.82 -5.55 -22.66
N LEU A 379 1.71 -5.62 -21.90
CA LEU A 379 1.73 -6.09 -20.52
C LEU A 379 2.06 -7.59 -20.41
N ALA A 380 1.65 -8.41 -21.38
CA ALA A 380 1.97 -9.83 -21.41
C ALA A 380 3.45 -10.08 -21.64
N ASP A 381 4.13 -9.25 -22.44
CA ASP A 381 5.55 -9.44 -22.72
C ASP A 381 6.47 -8.93 -21.62
N ILE A 382 6.10 -7.83 -20.94
CA ILE A 382 6.96 -7.29 -19.86
C ILE A 382 6.82 -8.10 -18.56
N LYS A 383 5.69 -8.77 -18.32
CA LYS A 383 5.45 -9.42 -17.03
C LYS A 383 6.36 -10.62 -16.72
N PRO A 384 6.78 -11.43 -17.71
CA PRO A 384 7.78 -12.47 -17.54
C PRO A 384 9.18 -11.92 -17.23
N THR A 385 9.53 -10.71 -17.69
CA THR A 385 10.87 -10.13 -17.49
C THR A 385 11.08 -9.56 -16.09
N ILE A 386 10.01 -9.40 -15.31
CA ILE A 386 10.06 -8.84 -13.95
C ILE A 386 10.88 -9.77 -13.04
N PRO A 387 11.96 -9.26 -12.41
CA PRO A 387 12.78 -10.02 -11.50
C PRO A 387 12.00 -10.56 -10.28
N PRO A 388 12.48 -11.66 -9.67
CA PRO A 388 11.75 -12.33 -8.60
C PRO A 388 11.65 -11.51 -7.30
N TYR A 389 12.46 -10.46 -7.14
CA TYR A 389 12.41 -9.57 -5.98
C TYR A 389 11.40 -8.43 -6.13
N THR A 390 10.80 -8.23 -7.30
CA THR A 390 9.91 -7.07 -7.55
C THR A 390 8.43 -7.47 -7.42
N ARG A 391 7.64 -6.60 -6.79
CA ARG A 391 6.18 -6.79 -6.64
C ARG A 391 5.39 -5.83 -7.52
N ILE A 392 4.49 -6.36 -8.36
CA ILE A 392 3.55 -5.51 -9.12
C ILE A 392 2.25 -5.31 -8.32
N ASN A 393 2.13 -4.18 -7.64
CA ASN A 393 1.02 -3.89 -6.75
C ASN A 393 -0.30 -3.69 -7.53
N ARG A 394 -0.24 -2.94 -8.63
CA ARG A 394 -1.39 -2.63 -9.50
C ARG A 394 -0.99 -2.67 -10.97
N LEU A 395 -1.95 -3.03 -11.82
CA LEU A 395 -1.82 -3.07 -13.29
C LEU A 395 -2.76 -2.07 -13.98
N PHE A 396 -3.50 -1.30 -13.19
CA PHE A 396 -4.42 -0.27 -13.64
C PHE A 396 -4.74 0.64 -12.45
N ARG A 397 -5.25 1.83 -12.74
CA ARG A 397 -5.69 2.80 -11.74
C ARG A 397 -7.21 2.71 -11.56
N ASP A 398 -7.68 2.92 -10.34
CA ASP A 398 -9.11 2.89 -9.98
C ASP A 398 -9.86 4.16 -10.45
N ILE A 399 -9.71 4.57 -11.71
CA ILE A 399 -10.46 5.68 -12.30
C ILE A 399 -11.82 5.15 -12.80
N PRO A 400 -12.96 5.78 -12.44
CA PRO A 400 -14.25 5.38 -12.96
C PRO A 400 -14.29 5.45 -14.51
N ALA A 401 -14.81 4.39 -15.14
CA ALA A 401 -14.77 4.22 -16.59
C ALA A 401 -15.42 5.39 -17.38
N HIS A 402 -16.42 6.05 -16.81
CA HIS A 402 -17.10 7.18 -17.44
C HIS A 402 -16.24 8.45 -17.51
N HIS A 403 -15.16 8.55 -16.72
CA HIS A 403 -14.18 9.63 -16.84
C HIS A 403 -13.17 9.40 -17.98
N ILE A 404 -13.01 8.14 -18.41
CA ILE A 404 -12.07 7.76 -19.47
C ILE A 404 -12.73 8.03 -20.83
N GLN A 405 -12.20 8.99 -21.57
CA GLN A 405 -12.80 9.47 -22.83
C GLN A 405 -12.58 8.46 -23.96
N ALA A 406 -11.35 7.97 -24.11
CA ALA A 406 -10.95 6.95 -25.09
C ALA A 406 -9.85 6.03 -24.53
N GLY A 407 -9.63 4.90 -25.19
CA GLY A 407 -8.69 3.85 -24.74
C GLY A 407 -9.34 2.80 -23.85
N VAL A 408 -8.53 2.12 -23.04
CA VAL A 408 -8.95 0.96 -22.24
C VAL A 408 -9.76 1.38 -21.00
N LYS A 409 -11.00 0.87 -20.88
CA LYS A 409 -11.92 1.13 -19.75
C LYS A 409 -12.13 -0.07 -18.82
N LEU A 410 -11.41 -1.19 -19.07
CA LEU A 410 -11.61 -2.44 -18.33
C LEU A 410 -11.09 -2.35 -16.89
N SER A 411 -11.94 -2.70 -15.94
CA SER A 411 -11.60 -2.79 -14.51
C SER A 411 -10.91 -4.11 -14.12
N ASN A 412 -10.88 -5.10 -15.01
CA ASN A 412 -10.31 -6.43 -14.79
C ASN A 412 -9.05 -6.71 -15.63
N LEU A 413 -8.32 -5.66 -16.08
CA LEU A 413 -7.14 -5.78 -16.95
C LEU A 413 -6.10 -6.83 -16.49
N ARG A 414 -5.89 -6.96 -15.17
CA ARG A 414 -4.98 -7.98 -14.61
C ARG A 414 -5.38 -9.42 -14.98
N GLU A 415 -6.67 -9.71 -14.98
CA GLU A 415 -7.20 -11.02 -15.32
C GLU A 415 -7.00 -11.32 -16.81
N VAL A 416 -7.31 -10.34 -17.67
CA VAL A 416 -7.12 -10.43 -19.12
C VAL A 416 -5.65 -10.70 -19.46
N VAL A 417 -4.71 -9.95 -18.87
CA VAL A 417 -3.27 -10.18 -19.06
C VAL A 417 -2.83 -11.54 -18.55
N HIS A 418 -3.43 -12.07 -17.46
CA HIS A 418 -3.12 -13.42 -17.00
C HIS A 418 -3.66 -14.52 -17.95
N GLN A 419 -4.82 -14.30 -18.56
CA GLN A 419 -5.35 -15.20 -19.59
C GLN A 419 -4.40 -15.23 -20.79
N GLU A 420 -3.92 -14.06 -21.21
CA GLU A 420 -2.99 -13.96 -22.33
C GLU A 420 -1.64 -14.62 -22.04
N LEU A 421 -1.07 -14.41 -20.85
CA LEU A 421 0.15 -15.12 -20.42
C LEU A 421 -0.02 -16.65 -20.48
N ARG A 422 -1.18 -17.16 -20.03
CA ARG A 422 -1.48 -18.61 -20.12
C ARG A 422 -1.57 -19.07 -21.57
N ARG A 423 -2.20 -18.29 -22.44
CA ARG A 423 -2.27 -18.58 -23.88
C ARG A 423 -0.88 -18.64 -24.52
N ARG A 424 0.06 -17.79 -24.07
CA ARG A 424 1.48 -17.78 -24.49
C ARG A 424 2.34 -18.86 -23.82
N GLY A 425 1.81 -19.64 -22.88
CA GLY A 425 2.60 -20.60 -22.09
C GLY A 425 3.60 -19.92 -21.13
N GLN A 426 3.41 -18.65 -20.81
CA GLN A 426 4.31 -17.84 -19.98
C GLN A 426 3.76 -17.64 -18.56
N ARG A 427 4.66 -17.27 -17.64
CA ARG A 427 4.32 -16.94 -16.24
C ARG A 427 4.98 -15.62 -15.86
N CYS A 428 4.34 -14.89 -14.95
CA CYS A 428 4.89 -13.64 -14.43
C CYS A 428 5.88 -13.94 -13.28
N GLY A 429 7.05 -13.30 -13.30
CA GLY A 429 8.09 -13.47 -12.28
C GLY A 429 7.84 -12.73 -10.97
N CYS A 430 6.91 -11.76 -10.93
CA CYS A 430 6.76 -10.87 -9.78
C CYS A 430 6.28 -11.58 -8.50
N ILE A 431 6.63 -11.01 -7.34
CA ILE A 431 6.24 -11.52 -6.01
C ILE A 431 4.73 -11.74 -5.93
N ARG A 432 3.91 -10.78 -6.41
CA ARG A 432 2.45 -10.84 -6.29
C ARG A 432 1.83 -12.07 -6.97
N CYS A 433 2.45 -12.56 -8.04
CA CYS A 433 1.98 -13.76 -8.74
C CYS A 433 2.39 -15.05 -8.04
N ARG A 434 3.37 -14.99 -7.15
CA ARG A 434 3.96 -16.11 -6.41
C ARG A 434 3.65 -16.12 -4.91
N GLU A 435 2.86 -15.20 -4.36
CA GLU A 435 2.48 -15.25 -2.93
C GLU A 435 1.71 -16.57 -2.63
N VAL A 436 1.92 -17.17 -1.45
CA VAL A 436 1.17 -18.39 -1.02
C VAL A 436 -0.34 -18.17 -0.91
N LYS A 437 -0.82 -16.92 -0.88
CA LYS A 437 -2.25 -16.55 -0.87
C LYS A 437 -3.04 -17.25 0.24
N GLN A 438 -3.85 -18.25 -0.12
CA GLN A 438 -4.69 -19.04 0.79
C GLN A 438 -4.18 -20.48 0.94
N HIS A 439 -3.08 -20.83 0.26
CA HIS A 439 -2.47 -22.15 0.40
C HIS A 439 -1.80 -22.20 1.77
N THR A 440 -2.24 -23.13 2.60
CA THR A 440 -1.51 -23.55 3.79
C THR A 440 -0.23 -24.23 3.31
N VAL A 441 0.90 -23.85 3.92
CA VAL A 441 2.21 -24.42 3.61
C VAL A 441 2.81 -24.96 4.91
N SER A 442 3.43 -26.13 4.85
CA SER A 442 4.16 -26.69 5.98
C SER A 442 5.63 -26.23 5.96
N GLU A 443 6.35 -26.42 7.07
CA GLU A 443 7.77 -26.07 7.13
C GLU A 443 8.63 -26.93 6.20
N GLU A 444 8.29 -28.22 6.05
CA GLU A 444 9.01 -29.20 5.23
C GLU A 444 8.89 -28.89 3.73
N GLU A 445 7.80 -28.23 3.33
CA GLU A 445 7.57 -27.79 1.94
C GLU A 445 8.39 -26.56 1.57
N LEU A 446 9.07 -25.90 2.51
CA LEU A 446 9.72 -24.61 2.30
C LEU A 446 11.24 -24.73 2.27
N GLU A 447 11.85 -24.02 1.34
CA GLU A 447 13.29 -23.81 1.28
C GLU A 447 13.64 -22.32 1.24
N LEU A 448 14.74 -21.95 1.91
CA LEU A 448 15.26 -20.59 1.87
C LEU A 448 16.12 -20.42 0.60
N GLN A 449 15.73 -19.49 -0.26
CA GLN A 449 16.50 -19.08 -1.42
C GLN A 449 16.99 -17.64 -1.25
N VAL A 450 18.12 -17.31 -1.89
CA VAL A 450 18.69 -15.97 -1.90
C VAL A 450 18.91 -15.53 -3.35
N TYR A 451 18.21 -14.48 -3.77
CA TYR A 451 18.43 -13.83 -5.04
C TYR A 451 19.23 -12.54 -4.82
N SER A 452 20.48 -12.51 -5.28
CA SER A 452 21.36 -11.35 -5.15
C SER A 452 21.43 -10.55 -6.45
N TYR A 453 21.47 -9.23 -6.34
CA TYR A 453 21.69 -8.34 -7.47
C TYR A 453 22.44 -7.08 -7.03
N ASP A 454 23.24 -6.57 -7.95
CA ASP A 454 24.00 -5.34 -7.74
C ASP A 454 23.14 -4.10 -7.99
N THR A 455 23.43 -3.00 -7.32
CA THR A 455 23.03 -1.66 -7.72
C THR A 455 24.29 -0.82 -7.91
N ASP A 456 24.11 0.45 -8.27
CA ASP A 456 25.20 1.41 -8.33
C ASP A 456 25.87 1.60 -6.95
N LEU A 457 25.10 1.65 -5.86
CA LEU A 457 25.60 1.96 -4.51
C LEU A 457 25.66 0.76 -3.56
N THR A 458 24.92 -0.30 -3.83
CA THR A 458 24.71 -1.43 -2.91
C THR A 458 24.76 -2.78 -3.63
N ARG A 459 24.96 -3.85 -2.86
CA ARG A 459 24.60 -5.21 -3.22
C ARG A 459 23.35 -5.61 -2.45
N GLU A 460 22.29 -5.92 -3.16
CA GLU A 460 21.00 -6.30 -2.58
C GLU A 460 20.89 -7.83 -2.53
N HIS A 461 20.27 -8.34 -1.46
CA HIS A 461 19.95 -9.74 -1.26
C HIS A 461 18.46 -9.85 -0.93
N PHE A 462 17.72 -10.53 -1.80
CA PHE A 462 16.33 -10.91 -1.58
C PHE A 462 16.30 -12.35 -1.04
N LEU A 463 16.16 -12.48 0.27
CA LEU A 463 16.04 -13.76 0.96
C LEU A 463 14.57 -14.13 1.00
N HIS A 464 14.18 -15.33 0.59
CA HIS A 464 12.78 -15.72 0.56
C HIS A 464 12.58 -17.22 0.78
N PHE A 465 11.60 -17.55 1.61
CA PHE A 465 11.11 -18.91 1.75
C PHE A 465 10.15 -19.21 0.60
N VAL A 466 10.47 -20.22 -0.19
CA VAL A 466 9.65 -20.68 -1.31
C VAL A 466 9.27 -22.14 -1.16
N THR A 467 8.10 -22.50 -1.70
CA THR A 467 7.69 -23.89 -1.80
C THR A 467 8.59 -24.63 -2.79
N ARG A 468 9.06 -25.80 -2.36
CA ARG A 468 10.00 -26.64 -3.10
C ARG A 468 9.42 -27.16 -4.42
N ALA A 469 10.30 -27.58 -5.32
CA ALA A 469 9.92 -28.08 -6.65
C ALA A 469 9.04 -29.35 -6.63
N ASP A 470 9.17 -30.16 -5.57
CA ASP A 470 8.41 -31.39 -5.31
C ASP A 470 7.07 -31.15 -4.58
N SER A 471 6.79 -29.92 -4.16
CA SER A 471 5.50 -29.57 -3.54
C SER A 471 4.36 -29.51 -4.56
N ALA A 472 3.10 -29.59 -4.07
CA ALA A 472 1.90 -29.49 -4.91
C ALA A 472 1.81 -28.14 -5.67
N HIS A 473 2.42 -27.09 -5.13
CA HIS A 473 2.43 -25.75 -5.71
C HIS A 473 3.84 -25.15 -5.63
N PRO A 474 4.76 -25.50 -6.54
CA PRO A 474 6.15 -25.10 -6.45
C PRO A 474 6.36 -23.60 -6.75
N GLY A 475 7.34 -23.00 -6.07
CA GLY A 475 7.79 -21.62 -6.29
C GLY A 475 6.91 -20.52 -5.68
N LEU A 476 6.00 -20.87 -4.75
CA LEU A 476 5.21 -19.90 -3.98
C LEU A 476 6.01 -19.36 -2.80
N ILE A 477 5.96 -18.06 -2.57
CA ILE A 477 6.67 -17.33 -1.52
C ILE A 477 5.82 -17.31 -0.24
N ALA A 478 6.36 -17.89 0.83
CA ALA A 478 5.77 -17.90 2.18
C ALA A 478 6.22 -16.71 3.04
N GLY A 479 7.42 -16.20 2.79
CA GLY A 479 7.95 -14.99 3.43
C GLY A 479 9.26 -14.56 2.79
N PHE A 480 9.64 -13.30 2.97
CA PHE A 480 10.87 -12.76 2.41
C PHE A 480 11.47 -11.62 3.26
N LEU A 481 12.74 -11.33 3.02
CA LEU A 481 13.51 -10.24 3.59
C LEU A 481 14.33 -9.56 2.50
N ARG A 482 14.40 -8.23 2.54
CA ARG A 482 15.27 -7.40 1.68
C ARG A 482 16.45 -6.91 2.50
N LEU A 483 17.65 -7.38 2.17
CA LEU A 483 18.91 -6.95 2.79
C LEU A 483 19.72 -6.15 1.78
N SER A 484 20.23 -5.00 2.21
CA SER A 484 21.05 -4.09 1.42
C SER A 484 22.41 -3.91 2.07
N LEU A 485 23.45 -4.19 1.31
CA LEU A 485 24.85 -4.07 1.70
C LEU A 485 25.51 -2.98 0.85
N PRO A 486 25.76 -1.77 1.37
CA PRO A 486 26.46 -0.75 0.60
C PRO A 486 27.87 -1.19 0.25
N ARG A 487 28.34 -0.73 -0.92
CA ARG A 487 29.68 -1.04 -1.42
C ARG A 487 30.77 -0.32 -0.63
N GLU A 488 30.50 0.94 -0.25
CA GLU A 488 31.44 1.81 0.42
C GLU A 488 30.80 2.43 1.67
N PRO A 489 31.54 2.61 2.77
CA PRO A 489 31.08 3.37 3.93
C PRO A 489 30.70 4.80 3.52
N GLY A 490 29.61 5.33 4.05
CA GLY A 490 29.21 6.71 3.82
C GLY A 490 28.65 7.02 2.42
N VAL A 491 28.38 6.03 1.56
CA VAL A 491 27.77 6.28 0.24
C VAL A 491 26.27 6.62 0.32
N GLY A 492 25.79 7.51 -0.56
CA GLY A 492 24.39 7.93 -0.61
C GLY A 492 23.94 8.61 0.69
N SER A 493 22.83 8.17 1.27
CA SER A 493 22.31 8.72 2.53
C SER A 493 23.19 8.51 3.74
N ARG A 494 24.12 7.56 3.68
CA ARG A 494 25.06 7.30 4.77
C ARG A 494 26.12 8.39 4.90
N ALA A 495 26.27 9.22 3.86
CA ALA A 495 27.11 10.42 3.91
C ALA A 495 26.59 11.43 4.92
N PHE A 496 25.28 11.41 5.19
CA PHE A 496 24.64 12.40 6.05
C PHE A 496 23.89 11.79 7.24
N ILE A 497 23.51 10.50 7.23
CA ILE A 497 22.93 9.81 8.39
C ILE A 497 23.99 8.93 9.07
N ASP A 498 24.65 9.49 10.08
CA ASP A 498 25.76 8.84 10.79
C ASP A 498 25.36 7.54 11.47
N GLU A 499 24.15 7.48 12.03
CA GLU A 499 23.58 6.33 12.73
C GLU A 499 23.64 5.02 11.92
N ILE A 500 23.56 5.10 10.58
CA ILE A 500 23.55 3.94 9.68
C ILE A 500 24.82 3.84 8.82
N ARG A 501 25.84 4.66 9.05
CA ARG A 501 27.03 4.78 8.19
C ARG A 501 27.70 3.44 7.88
N ASP A 502 27.95 2.64 8.92
CA ASP A 502 28.73 1.39 8.85
C ASP A 502 27.89 0.11 9.07
N SER A 503 26.58 0.18 8.81
CA SER A 503 25.67 -0.95 9.10
C SER A 503 25.24 -1.72 7.85
N ALA A 504 24.99 -3.01 7.91
CA ALA A 504 24.11 -3.63 6.91
C ALA A 504 22.68 -3.09 7.10
N MET A 505 21.81 -3.14 6.08
CA MET A 505 20.46 -2.57 6.17
C MET A 505 19.37 -3.56 5.78
N ILE A 506 18.49 -3.91 6.72
CA ILE A 506 17.24 -4.63 6.45
C ILE A 506 16.17 -3.61 6.05
N ARG A 507 15.71 -3.71 4.81
CA ARG A 507 14.75 -2.81 4.17
C ARG A 507 13.31 -3.28 4.30
N GLU A 508 13.11 -4.59 4.42
CA GLU A 508 11.80 -5.20 4.57
C GLU A 508 11.91 -6.59 5.19
N VAL A 509 10.96 -6.95 6.05
CA VAL A 509 10.65 -8.33 6.42
C VAL A 509 9.15 -8.53 6.24
N HIS A 510 8.76 -9.59 5.53
CA HIS A 510 7.36 -9.91 5.29
C HIS A 510 7.13 -11.41 5.41
N VAL A 511 6.15 -11.83 6.20
CA VAL A 511 5.72 -13.24 6.30
C VAL A 511 4.21 -13.27 6.04
N TYR A 512 3.78 -14.11 5.10
CA TYR A 512 2.38 -14.20 4.71
C TYR A 512 1.56 -14.95 5.77
N GLY A 513 0.29 -14.55 5.92
CA GLY A 513 -0.65 -15.06 6.93
C GLY A 513 -0.66 -16.58 7.11
N PRO A 514 -0.81 -17.39 6.04
CA PRO A 514 -0.81 -18.85 6.12
C PRO A 514 0.49 -19.47 6.66
N ALA A 515 1.59 -18.71 6.67
CA ALA A 515 2.89 -19.14 7.16
C ALA A 515 3.22 -18.59 8.56
N LEU A 516 2.33 -17.80 9.18
CA LEU A 516 2.54 -17.20 10.52
C LEU A 516 2.41 -18.21 11.67
N SER A 517 1.78 -19.37 11.43
CA SER A 517 1.65 -20.46 12.41
C SER A 517 2.90 -21.35 12.49
N ILE A 518 3.77 -21.31 11.49
CA ILE A 518 5.02 -22.08 11.45
C ILE A 518 5.91 -21.63 12.62
N GLY A 519 6.16 -22.56 13.56
CA GLY A 519 6.94 -22.31 14.78
C GLY A 519 6.17 -21.84 16.01
N LYS A 520 4.82 -21.87 16.02
CA LYS A 520 4.00 -21.49 17.20
C LYS A 520 3.63 -22.64 18.14
N GLU A 521 3.81 -23.91 17.75
CA GLU A 521 3.27 -25.08 18.48
C GLU A 521 4.29 -25.94 19.24
N SER A 522 5.47 -25.44 19.62
CA SER A 522 6.38 -26.23 20.47
C SER A 522 6.91 -25.45 21.67
N MET A 523 6.15 -25.47 22.77
CA MET A 523 6.73 -25.28 24.10
C MET A 523 7.68 -26.45 24.37
N GLY A 524 8.98 -26.29 24.09
CA GLY A 524 10.02 -27.14 24.67
C GLY A 524 11.10 -27.73 23.76
N GLN A 525 11.08 -27.51 22.43
CA GLN A 525 12.20 -27.95 21.57
C GLN A 525 12.70 -26.81 20.68
N ALA A 526 14.02 -26.59 20.69
CA ALA A 526 14.72 -25.49 20.02
C ALA A 526 14.66 -25.51 18.48
N GLN A 527 13.89 -26.43 17.87
CA GLN A 527 13.91 -26.71 16.43
C GLN A 527 12.91 -25.89 15.60
N HIS A 528 11.82 -25.34 16.17
CA HIS A 528 10.81 -24.65 15.35
C HIS A 528 10.83 -23.12 15.55
N ARG A 529 11.83 -22.44 14.98
CA ARG A 529 11.88 -20.97 14.92
C ARG A 529 11.01 -20.43 13.78
N GLY A 530 10.15 -19.44 14.06
CA GLY A 530 9.30 -18.84 13.04
C GLY A 530 10.08 -18.23 11.86
N LEU A 531 9.49 -18.26 10.65
CA LEU A 531 10.17 -17.87 9.39
C LEU A 531 10.81 -16.48 9.45
N GLY A 532 10.16 -15.51 10.11
CA GLY A 532 10.70 -14.15 10.26
C GLY A 532 12.02 -14.10 11.03
N THR A 533 12.18 -14.93 12.07
CA THR A 533 13.42 -15.03 12.84
C THR A 533 14.52 -15.70 12.00
N ARG A 534 14.18 -16.77 11.26
CA ARG A 534 15.12 -17.46 10.35
C ARG A 534 15.64 -16.54 9.24
N LEU A 535 14.78 -15.68 8.68
CA LEU A 535 15.18 -14.65 7.72
C LEU A 535 16.18 -13.65 8.31
N LEU A 536 15.94 -13.19 9.55
CA LEU A 536 16.83 -12.26 10.25
C LEU A 536 18.19 -12.90 10.54
N GLU A 537 18.22 -14.16 10.97
CA GLU A 537 19.46 -14.90 11.21
C GLU A 537 20.28 -15.06 9.92
N ALA A 538 19.63 -15.44 8.81
CA ALA A 538 20.29 -15.52 7.51
C ALA A 538 20.82 -14.16 7.04
N ALA A 539 20.08 -13.07 7.29
CA ALA A 539 20.54 -11.72 6.98
C ALA A 539 21.76 -11.30 7.81
N ARG A 540 21.80 -11.67 9.10
CA ARG A 540 22.95 -11.44 9.97
C ARG A 540 24.19 -12.18 9.47
N GLU A 541 24.03 -13.45 9.09
CA GLU A 541 25.12 -14.27 8.56
C GLU A 541 25.72 -13.66 7.29
N ILE A 542 24.88 -13.32 6.30
CA ILE A 542 25.31 -12.67 5.05
C ILE A 542 26.03 -11.34 5.36
N SER A 543 25.52 -10.57 6.32
CA SER A 543 26.12 -9.29 6.69
C SER A 543 27.49 -9.45 7.36
N ARG A 544 27.65 -10.46 8.24
CA ARG A 544 28.92 -10.76 8.90
C ARG A 544 29.97 -11.24 7.90
N GLN A 545 29.58 -12.11 6.98
CA GLN A 545 30.46 -12.57 5.89
C GLN A 545 30.90 -11.44 4.97
N ALA A 546 30.06 -10.42 4.78
CA ALA A 546 30.40 -9.20 4.05
C ALA A 546 31.23 -8.19 4.87
N GLY A 547 31.62 -8.51 6.10
CA GLY A 547 32.50 -7.68 6.93
C GLY A 547 31.80 -6.58 7.74
N PHE A 548 30.47 -6.54 7.75
CA PHE A 548 29.74 -5.61 8.60
C PHE A 548 29.82 -6.05 10.07
N LYS A 549 29.87 -5.07 10.99
CA LYS A 549 29.84 -5.30 12.45
C LYS A 549 28.46 -5.06 13.07
N ARG A 550 27.60 -4.36 12.33
CA ARG A 550 26.27 -3.91 12.78
C ARG A 550 25.27 -4.11 11.67
N ILE A 551 24.03 -4.39 12.03
CA ILE A 551 22.89 -4.42 11.12
C ILE A 551 21.80 -3.50 11.63
N SER A 552 21.26 -2.68 10.74
CA SER A 552 20.17 -1.74 11.01
C SER A 552 18.91 -2.20 10.31
N VAL A 553 17.75 -1.80 10.82
CA VAL A 553 16.45 -2.04 10.19
C VAL A 553 15.63 -0.75 10.16
N ILE A 554 14.96 -0.51 9.04
CA ILE A 554 13.96 0.56 8.89
C ILE A 554 12.61 0.11 9.47
N ALA A 555 12.58 -0.12 10.79
CA ALA A 555 11.37 -0.59 11.45
C ALA A 555 10.23 0.45 11.35
N ALA A 556 9.03 -0.03 11.01
CA ALA A 556 7.81 0.75 11.22
C ALA A 556 7.52 0.80 12.73
N THR A 557 6.87 1.86 13.20
CA THR A 557 6.58 2.11 14.62
C THR A 557 5.98 0.89 15.32
N GLY A 558 4.90 0.32 14.77
CA GLY A 558 4.21 -0.85 15.31
C GLY A 558 4.97 -2.17 15.20
N THR A 559 6.15 -2.18 14.57
CA THR A 559 7.04 -3.36 14.47
C THR A 559 8.27 -3.26 15.37
N GLN A 560 8.49 -2.14 16.05
CA GLN A 560 9.69 -1.95 16.88
C GLN A 560 9.80 -3.01 17.98
N ALA A 561 8.70 -3.34 18.67
CA ALA A 561 8.68 -4.40 19.68
C ALA A 561 9.13 -5.77 19.14
N TYR A 562 8.72 -6.12 17.91
CA TYR A 562 9.11 -7.37 17.26
C TYR A 562 10.63 -7.47 17.05
N TYR A 563 11.28 -6.35 16.69
CA TYR A 563 12.73 -6.30 16.53
C TYR A 563 13.45 -6.24 17.87
N ALA A 564 12.90 -5.54 18.87
CA ALA A 564 13.44 -5.47 20.23
C ALA A 564 13.55 -6.85 20.88
N GLU A 565 12.51 -7.68 20.76
CA GLU A 565 12.52 -9.09 21.20
C GLU A 565 13.64 -9.93 20.53
N ARG A 566 14.19 -9.46 19.42
CA ARG A 566 15.23 -10.15 18.64
C ARG A 566 16.59 -9.48 18.76
N GLY A 567 16.76 -8.62 19.77
CA GLY A 567 18.04 -7.98 20.11
C GLY A 567 18.37 -6.77 19.25
N PHE A 568 17.36 -6.10 18.67
CA PHE A 568 17.56 -4.78 18.09
C PHE A 568 17.25 -3.67 19.11
N GLU A 569 18.11 -2.67 19.21
CA GLU A 569 17.94 -1.52 20.09
C GLU A 569 17.54 -0.29 19.26
N PRO A 570 16.68 0.60 19.80
CA PRO A 570 16.32 1.84 19.11
C PRO A 570 17.50 2.83 19.07
N GLY A 571 17.73 3.44 17.91
CA GLY A 571 18.52 4.65 17.75
C GLY A 571 17.64 5.88 17.53
N GLU A 572 18.17 6.93 16.88
CA GLU A 572 17.42 8.16 16.57
C GLU A 572 16.33 7.90 15.52
N LEU A 573 16.68 7.24 14.41
CA LEU A 573 15.79 7.05 13.26
C LEU A 573 15.63 5.57 12.87
N TYR A 574 16.47 4.67 13.37
CA TYR A 574 16.46 3.25 13.01
C TYR A 574 16.53 2.36 14.25
N MET A 575 16.49 1.04 14.06
CA MET A 575 16.88 0.09 15.11
C MET A 575 18.11 -0.69 14.68
N HIS A 576 18.98 -1.06 15.63
CA HIS A 576 20.29 -1.64 15.39
C HIS A 576 20.52 -2.91 16.20
N ALA A 577 21.25 -3.85 15.64
CA ALA A 577 21.79 -4.99 16.36
C ALA A 577 23.27 -5.18 16.03
N GLY A 578 24.04 -5.67 17.00
CA GLY A 578 25.35 -6.27 16.71
C GLY A 578 25.21 -7.51 15.82
N LEU A 579 26.24 -7.80 15.04
CA LEU A 579 26.31 -8.98 14.17
C LEU A 579 27.01 -10.17 14.82
#